data_AF-A0A2Z3H8W8-F1
#
_entry.id   AF-A0A2Z3H8W8-F1
#
_cell.length_a   1.000
_cell.length_b   1.000
_cell.length_c   1.000
_cell.angle_alpha   90.00
_cell.angle_beta   90.00
_cell.angle_gamma   90.00
#
_symmetry.space_group_name_H-M   'P 1'
#
loop_
_entity.id
_entity.type
_entity.pdbx_description
1 polymer ?
#
loop_
_entity_poly.entity_id
_entity_poly.type
_entity_poly.pdbx_seq_one_letter_code
_entity_poly.pdbx_strand_id
1 'polypeptide(L)'
;MGWELRHGGRWYLYRNRRVNGKPVKEYVASRDPFGLGDAMGAVLVEQTEAAAQVRRREREERDRTRARFAALLTATAEANGVLRAVAYGVLEALGFHRHHRGEWRMKRQLQELRDTLANLKERVEKRNPLIEYRAPNNDAEAVELFAKARTGDSGAKAQVAALVRSRGWSNWLGDLGRQATVQLIRTAAGDDPVWEAGITEKVVALRAQVLGDNPTVLEELLARRVINGWLTVHALELELAVRPPTRLQDREHLDRMLTRGQKRFTDAVRELAKVRQLKAPALLAQLNLAANQTVVNGAAPGEVRAPVPGTRSSSQPGLAPAGAIPEPN
;
A
#
# COMPACT_ATOMS: atom_id res chain seq x y z
N MET A 1 38.00 -27.09 2.00
CA MET A 1 38.33 -28.52 2.23
C MET A 1 39.75 -28.73 1.76
N GLY A 2 40.47 -29.74 2.25
CA GLY A 2 41.84 -29.91 1.80
C GLY A 2 42.41 -31.25 2.15
N TRP A 3 43.23 -31.74 1.24
CA TRP A 3 44.27 -32.71 1.57
C TRP A 3 45.17 -32.12 2.64
N GLU A 4 45.40 -32.88 3.71
CA GLU A 4 46.32 -32.52 4.79
C GLU A 4 47.51 -33.47 4.78
N LEU A 5 48.72 -32.92 4.74
CA LEU A 5 49.95 -33.66 4.92
C LEU A 5 50.14 -33.97 6.40
N ARG A 6 50.31 -35.25 6.74
CA ARG A 6 50.54 -35.71 8.12
C ARG A 6 51.95 -36.25 8.31
N HIS A 7 52.29 -36.51 9.57
CA HIS A 7 53.58 -37.06 9.96
C HIS A 7 53.83 -38.40 9.23
N GLY A 8 54.97 -38.51 8.54
CA GLY A 8 55.27 -39.63 7.63
C GLY A 8 55.04 -39.36 6.14
N GLY A 9 54.78 -38.11 5.73
CA GLY A 9 54.74 -37.71 4.32
C GLY A 9 53.49 -38.13 3.55
N ARG A 10 52.47 -38.66 4.25
CA ARG A 10 51.22 -39.13 3.64
C ARG A 10 50.15 -38.05 3.65
N TRP A 11 49.39 -37.98 2.56
CA TRP A 11 48.28 -37.06 2.39
C TRP A 11 46.95 -37.72 2.76
N TYR A 12 46.14 -37.02 3.55
CA TYR A 12 44.83 -37.47 4.01
C TYR A 12 43.75 -36.44 3.66
N LEU A 13 42.69 -36.89 3.02
CA LEU A 13 41.51 -36.10 2.69
C LEU A 13 40.56 -36.10 3.89
N TYR A 14 40.19 -34.90 4.32
CA TYR A 14 39.19 -34.68 5.35
C TYR A 14 38.02 -33.85 4.81
N ARG A 15 36.81 -34.16 5.28
CA ARG A 15 35.63 -33.31 5.08
C ARG A 15 35.17 -32.72 6.42
N ASN A 16 34.65 -31.50 6.37
CA ASN A 16 34.02 -30.90 7.54
C ASN A 16 32.57 -31.38 7.64
N ARG A 17 32.22 -31.98 8.77
CA ARG A 17 30.86 -32.38 9.10
C ARG A 17 30.43 -31.70 10.40
N ARG A 18 29.18 -31.24 10.47
CA ARG A 18 28.63 -30.73 11.72
C ARG A 18 27.97 -31.87 12.49
N VAL A 19 28.43 -32.09 13.73
CA VAL A 19 27.81 -33.01 14.68
C VAL A 19 27.37 -32.17 15.87
N ASN A 20 26.07 -32.17 16.16
CA ASN A 20 25.46 -31.32 17.21
C ASN A 20 25.85 -29.83 17.09
N GLY A 21 25.85 -29.30 15.87
CA GLY A 21 26.18 -27.90 15.57
C GLY A 21 27.67 -27.55 15.57
N LYS A 22 28.53 -28.41 16.14
CA LYS A 22 29.98 -28.21 16.18
C LYS A 22 30.66 -28.77 14.92
N PRO A 23 31.61 -28.04 14.31
CA PRO A 23 32.36 -28.54 13.16
C PRO A 23 33.37 -29.60 13.62
N VAL A 24 33.35 -30.76 12.97
CA VAL A 24 34.26 -31.89 13.20
C VAL A 24 34.90 -32.27 11.85
N LYS A 25 36.19 -32.63 11.88
CA LYS A 25 36.90 -33.18 10.71
C LYS A 25 36.64 -34.69 10.65
N GLU A 26 36.07 -35.13 9.55
CA GLU A 26 35.83 -36.54 9.25
C GLU A 26 36.84 -36.99 8.20
N TYR A 27 37.57 -38.06 8.49
CA TYR A 27 38.48 -38.68 7.54
C TYR A 27 37.68 -39.31 6.40
N VAL A 28 38.08 -39.05 5.16
CA VAL A 28 37.41 -39.56 3.96
C VAL A 28 38.27 -40.60 3.25
N ALA A 29 39.51 -40.25 2.92
CA ALA A 29 40.42 -41.12 2.17
C ALA A 29 41.89 -40.69 2.33
N SER A 30 42.83 -41.57 2.05
CA SER A 30 44.26 -41.27 1.96
C SER A 30 44.68 -41.27 0.51
N ARG A 31 45.73 -40.51 0.16
CA ARG A 31 46.30 -40.58 -1.17
C ARG A 31 47.09 -41.87 -1.30
N ASP A 32 46.64 -42.75 -2.19
CA ASP A 32 47.21 -44.07 -2.40
C ASP A 32 47.76 -44.23 -3.84
N PRO A 33 48.70 -45.15 -4.07
CA PRO A 33 49.29 -45.38 -5.39
C PRO A 33 48.30 -45.86 -6.47
N PHE A 34 47.14 -46.38 -6.07
CA PHE A 34 46.10 -46.85 -6.99
C PHE A 34 45.10 -45.74 -7.37
N GLY A 35 45.27 -44.53 -6.82
CA GLY A 35 44.48 -43.34 -7.16
C GLY A 35 43.07 -43.32 -6.57
N LEU A 36 42.72 -44.24 -5.67
CA LEU A 36 41.38 -44.34 -5.09
C LEU A 36 41.02 -43.10 -4.27
N GLY A 37 41.97 -42.57 -3.48
CA GLY A 37 41.79 -41.37 -2.69
C GLY A 37 41.59 -40.11 -3.53
N ASP A 38 42.28 -40.01 -4.67
CA ASP A 38 42.12 -38.89 -5.61
C ASP A 38 40.73 -38.98 -6.30
N ALA A 39 40.27 -40.18 -6.66
CA ALA A 39 38.92 -40.40 -7.18
C ALA A 39 37.82 -40.05 -6.15
N MET A 40 37.98 -40.46 -4.88
CA MET A 40 37.04 -40.07 -3.81
C MET A 40 37.04 -38.56 -3.56
N GLY A 41 38.20 -37.91 -3.70
CA GLY A 41 38.32 -36.45 -3.64
C GLY A 41 37.51 -35.76 -4.74
N ALA A 42 37.59 -36.25 -5.98
CA ALA A 42 36.83 -35.72 -7.11
C ALA A 42 35.31 -35.82 -6.89
N VAL A 43 34.83 -37.00 -6.46
CA VAL A 43 33.40 -37.23 -6.15
C VAL A 43 32.91 -36.30 -5.03
N LEU A 44 33.73 -36.08 -4.00
CA LEU A 44 33.35 -35.18 -2.90
C LEU A 44 33.25 -33.72 -3.37
N VAL A 45 34.16 -33.27 -4.24
CA VAL A 45 34.11 -31.93 -4.83
C VAL A 45 32.82 -31.77 -5.62
N GLU A 46 32.50 -32.70 -6.52
CA GLU A 46 31.28 -32.70 -7.32
C GLU A 46 30.01 -32.63 -6.44
N GLN A 47 29.94 -33.45 -5.38
CA GLN A 47 28.83 -33.41 -4.44
C GLN A 47 28.71 -32.06 -3.72
N THR A 48 29.83 -31.45 -3.33
CA THR A 48 29.78 -30.13 -2.67
C THR A 48 29.38 -29.01 -3.61
N GLU A 49 29.77 -29.09 -4.88
CA GLU A 49 29.38 -28.14 -5.93
C GLU A 49 27.90 -28.29 -6.26
N ALA A 50 27.40 -29.51 -6.46
CA ALA A 50 25.98 -29.78 -6.65
C ALA A 50 25.15 -29.25 -5.47
N ALA A 51 25.56 -29.54 -4.23
CA ALA A 51 24.90 -29.03 -3.04
C ALA A 51 25.00 -27.49 -2.93
N ALA A 52 26.09 -26.88 -3.39
CA ALA A 52 26.24 -25.43 -3.44
C ALA A 52 25.33 -24.80 -4.50
N GLN A 53 25.17 -25.44 -5.66
CA GLN A 53 24.24 -25.01 -6.71
C GLN A 53 22.79 -25.07 -6.23
N VAL A 54 22.39 -26.16 -5.56
CA VAL A 54 21.06 -26.27 -4.94
C VAL A 54 20.85 -25.14 -3.93
N ARG A 55 21.81 -24.88 -3.03
CA ARG A 55 21.72 -23.75 -2.07
C ARG A 55 21.70 -22.38 -2.75
N ARG A 56 22.35 -22.19 -3.90
CA ARG A 56 22.27 -20.94 -4.66
C ARG A 56 20.87 -20.77 -5.24
N ARG A 57 20.34 -21.79 -5.92
CA ARG A 57 18.97 -21.78 -6.47
C ARG A 57 17.93 -21.52 -5.39
N GLU A 58 18.01 -22.21 -4.27
CA GLU A 58 17.11 -21.97 -3.13
C GLU A 58 17.20 -20.55 -2.57
N ARG A 59 18.41 -19.95 -2.53
CA ARG A 59 18.59 -18.56 -2.09
C ARG A 59 18.02 -17.58 -3.11
N GLU A 60 18.27 -17.80 -4.40
CA GLU A 60 17.73 -16.97 -5.47
C GLU A 60 16.21 -17.01 -5.51
N GLU A 61 15.60 -18.19 -5.36
CA GLU A 61 14.13 -18.33 -5.28
C GLU A 61 13.57 -17.61 -4.05
N ARG A 62 14.23 -17.73 -2.90
CA ARG A 62 13.87 -16.98 -1.69
C ARG A 62 13.96 -15.48 -1.89
N ASP A 63 15.06 -15.01 -2.46
CA ASP A 63 15.32 -13.58 -2.63
C ASP A 63 14.33 -13.00 -3.65
N ARG A 64 14.02 -13.73 -4.73
CA ARG A 64 12.93 -13.40 -5.66
C ARG A 64 11.58 -13.31 -4.96
N THR A 65 11.25 -14.30 -4.15
CA THR A 65 9.98 -14.35 -3.40
C THR A 65 9.85 -13.17 -2.44
N ARG A 66 10.89 -12.90 -1.63
CA ARG A 66 10.94 -11.74 -0.72
C ARG A 66 10.88 -10.41 -1.46
N ALA A 67 11.60 -10.28 -2.59
CA ALA A 67 11.59 -9.08 -3.41
C ALA A 67 10.18 -8.79 -3.95
N ARG A 68 9.44 -9.82 -4.40
CA ARG A 68 8.07 -9.66 -4.88
C ARG A 68 7.12 -9.13 -3.80
N PHE A 69 7.20 -9.67 -2.58
CA PHE A 69 6.39 -9.18 -1.46
C PHE A 69 6.79 -7.78 -0.99
N ALA A 70 8.09 -7.50 -0.95
CA ALA A 70 8.60 -6.17 -0.62
C ALA A 70 8.14 -5.12 -1.66
N ALA A 71 8.11 -5.48 -2.94
CA ALA A 71 7.63 -4.63 -4.02
C ALA A 71 6.17 -4.23 -3.81
N LEU A 72 5.27 -5.18 -3.52
CA LEU A 72 3.86 -4.90 -3.23
C LEU A 72 3.70 -3.89 -2.08
N LEU A 73 4.33 -4.14 -0.93
CA LEU A 73 4.18 -3.24 0.22
C LEU A 73 4.84 -1.88 0.04
N THR A 74 5.93 -1.82 -0.73
CA THR A 74 6.64 -0.56 -1.02
C THR A 74 5.80 0.27 -1.97
N ALA A 75 5.32 -0.31 -3.07
CA ALA A 75 4.44 0.36 -4.03
C ALA A 75 3.18 0.91 -3.33
N THR A 76 2.54 0.10 -2.48
CA THR A 76 1.38 0.56 -1.70
C THR A 76 1.74 1.64 -0.68
N ALA A 77 2.90 1.55 -0.01
CA ALA A 77 3.35 2.56 0.95
C ALA A 77 3.55 3.91 0.29
N GLU A 78 4.26 3.94 -0.85
CA GLU A 78 4.58 5.15 -1.58
C GLU A 78 3.30 5.82 -2.11
N ALA A 79 2.42 5.03 -2.72
CA ALA A 79 1.13 5.52 -3.23
C ALA A 79 0.26 6.10 -2.12
N ASN A 80 0.11 5.37 -1.01
CA ASN A 80 -0.72 5.80 0.10
C ASN A 80 -0.11 6.98 0.86
N GLY A 81 1.22 7.13 0.86
CA GLY A 81 1.91 8.27 1.47
C GLY A 81 1.56 9.58 0.78
N VAL A 82 1.63 9.61 -0.56
CA VAL A 82 1.26 10.79 -1.36
C VAL A 82 -0.22 11.13 -1.18
N LEU A 83 -1.09 10.13 -1.33
CA LEU A 83 -2.54 10.34 -1.18
C LEU A 83 -2.91 10.84 0.23
N ARG A 84 -2.19 10.38 1.26
CA ARG A 84 -2.35 10.85 2.64
C ARG A 84 -1.96 12.31 2.81
N ALA A 85 -0.83 12.72 2.22
CA ALA A 85 -0.36 14.10 2.29
C ALA A 85 -1.37 15.05 1.63
N VAL A 86 -1.87 14.70 0.44
CA VAL A 86 -2.88 15.49 -0.27
C VAL A 86 -4.19 15.55 0.53
N ALA A 87 -4.68 14.40 1.02
CA ALA A 87 -5.89 14.34 1.81
C ALA A 87 -5.82 15.23 3.07
N TYR A 88 -4.68 15.23 3.78
CA TYR A 88 -4.50 16.08 4.96
C TYR A 88 -4.40 17.57 4.60
N GLY A 89 -3.70 17.94 3.52
CA GLY A 89 -3.67 19.33 3.07
C GLY A 89 -5.05 19.87 2.73
N VAL A 90 -5.90 19.07 2.08
CA VAL A 90 -7.30 19.45 1.79
C VAL A 90 -8.12 19.61 3.07
N LEU A 91 -7.97 18.70 4.03
CA LEU A 91 -8.69 18.79 5.31
C LEU A 91 -8.26 20.01 6.13
N GLU A 92 -6.96 20.32 6.19
CA GLU A 92 -6.46 21.53 6.86
C GLU A 92 -6.97 22.81 6.18
N ALA A 93 -6.98 22.86 4.84
CA ALA A 93 -7.52 23.99 4.09
C ALA A 93 -9.03 24.22 4.34
N LEU A 94 -9.77 23.15 4.66
CA LEU A 94 -11.18 23.19 5.02
C LEU A 94 -11.42 23.44 6.52
N GLY A 95 -10.37 23.76 7.30
CA GLY A 95 -10.46 24.09 8.73
C GLY A 95 -10.49 22.88 9.66
N PHE A 96 -10.26 21.67 9.16
CA PHE A 96 -10.15 20.47 10.00
C PHE A 96 -8.72 20.31 10.51
N HIS A 97 -8.52 20.56 11.80
CA HIS A 97 -7.23 20.39 12.46
C HIS A 97 -7.15 19.07 13.21
N ARG A 98 -5.94 18.50 13.28
CA ARG A 98 -5.68 17.36 14.18
C ARG A 98 -5.59 17.85 15.63
N HIS A 99 -6.35 17.21 16.53
CA HIS A 99 -6.21 17.42 17.97
C HIS A 99 -4.77 17.15 18.44
N HIS A 100 -4.23 18.06 19.27
CA HIS A 100 -2.94 17.94 19.95
C HIS A 100 -2.87 16.68 20.82
N ARG A 101 -2.46 15.54 20.25
CA ARG A 101 -1.98 14.39 21.03
C ARG A 101 -0.64 13.93 20.49
N GLY A 102 0.46 14.38 21.11
CA GLY A 102 1.73 13.66 21.00
C GLY A 102 3.00 14.49 20.91
N GLU A 103 3.21 15.45 21.79
CA GLU A 103 4.51 16.15 21.89
C GLU A 103 5.69 15.17 22.09
N TRP A 104 5.45 14.01 22.72
CA TRP A 104 6.46 12.96 22.88
C TRP A 104 6.72 12.11 21.60
N ARG A 105 5.76 12.04 20.67
CA ARG A 105 5.93 11.35 19.38
C ARG A 105 6.58 12.25 18.33
N MET A 106 6.34 13.57 18.41
CA MET A 106 6.91 14.57 17.51
C MET A 106 8.44 14.60 17.55
N LYS A 107 9.08 14.48 18.73
CA LYS A 107 10.56 14.48 18.83
C LYS A 107 11.21 13.27 18.14
N ARG A 108 10.62 12.08 18.25
CA ARG A 108 11.13 10.87 17.59
C ARG A 108 10.84 10.87 16.09
N GLN A 109 9.68 11.39 15.70
CA GLN A 109 9.32 11.59 14.28
C GLN A 109 10.16 12.66 13.61
N LEU A 110 10.64 13.69 14.33
CA LEU A 110 11.49 14.74 13.76
C LEU A 110 12.87 14.20 13.34
N GLN A 111 13.45 13.31 14.16
CA GLN A 111 14.72 12.67 13.84
C GLN A 111 14.54 11.67 12.69
N GLU A 112 13.48 10.85 12.75
CA GLU A 112 13.12 9.93 11.68
C GLU A 112 12.86 10.69 10.36
N LEU A 113 12.19 11.85 10.41
CA LEU A 113 11.98 12.79 9.30
C LEU A 113 13.27 13.40 8.77
N ARG A 114 14.22 13.76 9.65
CA ARG A 114 15.56 14.26 9.26
C ARG A 114 16.35 13.18 8.53
N ASP A 115 16.33 11.96 9.05
CA ASP A 115 17.02 10.81 8.45
C ASP A 115 16.33 10.39 7.14
N THR A 116 14.99 10.50 7.07
CA THR A 116 14.27 10.33 5.80
C THR A 116 14.58 11.43 4.81
N LEU A 117 14.70 12.69 5.25
CA LEU A 117 15.06 13.84 4.42
C LEU A 117 16.48 13.73 3.88
N ALA A 118 17.44 13.30 4.68
CA ALA A 118 18.82 13.06 4.24
C ALA A 118 18.89 11.95 3.19
N ASN A 119 18.22 10.81 3.46
CA ASN A 119 18.07 9.73 2.47
C ASN A 119 17.30 10.17 1.22
N LEU A 120 16.27 11.00 1.36
CA LEU A 120 15.50 11.54 0.24
C LEU A 120 16.36 12.48 -0.60
N LYS A 121 17.19 13.32 0.02
CA LYS A 121 18.09 14.23 -0.68
C LYS A 121 19.14 13.46 -1.49
N GLU A 122 19.72 12.42 -0.91
CA GLU A 122 20.66 11.53 -1.59
C GLU A 122 20.00 10.71 -2.72
N ARG A 123 18.73 10.29 -2.54
CA ARG A 123 17.93 9.62 -3.59
C ARG A 123 17.45 10.56 -4.69
N VAL A 124 17.23 11.84 -4.38
CA VAL A 124 16.81 12.88 -5.34
C VAL A 124 17.96 13.23 -6.27
N GLU A 125 19.20 13.28 -5.77
CA GLU A 125 20.40 13.54 -6.58
C GLU A 125 20.73 12.42 -7.58
N LYS A 126 20.11 11.24 -7.48
CA LYS A 126 20.39 10.07 -8.35
C LYS A 126 19.18 9.53 -9.12
N ARG A 127 18.09 10.28 -9.28
CA ARG A 127 16.82 9.67 -9.72
C ARG A 127 16.62 9.61 -11.23
N ASN A 128 16.55 8.38 -11.75
CA ASN A 128 15.63 8.03 -12.83
C ASN A 128 14.17 8.11 -12.31
N PRO A 129 13.19 8.49 -13.14
CA PRO A 129 11.80 8.52 -12.72
C PRO A 129 11.34 7.13 -12.24
N LEU A 130 10.51 7.08 -11.18
CA LEU A 130 9.96 5.83 -10.61
C LEU A 130 9.22 4.99 -11.66
N ILE A 131 8.62 5.66 -12.64
CA ILE A 131 8.01 5.07 -13.80
C ILE A 131 8.54 5.83 -15.00
N GLU A 132 9.21 5.14 -15.91
CA GLU A 132 9.53 5.71 -17.21
C GLU A 132 8.28 5.64 -18.08
N TYR A 133 7.56 6.75 -18.11
CA TYR A 133 6.37 6.84 -18.94
C TYR A 133 6.77 6.84 -20.42
N ARG A 134 6.08 6.07 -21.27
CA ARG A 134 6.24 6.15 -22.73
C ARG A 134 4.98 6.77 -23.33
N ALA A 135 5.17 7.73 -24.23
CA ALA A 135 4.07 8.23 -25.03
C ALA A 135 3.43 7.08 -25.81
N PRO A 136 2.11 7.14 -26.08
CA PRO A 136 1.45 6.18 -26.96
C PRO A 136 2.23 5.99 -28.27
N ASN A 137 2.40 4.73 -28.71
CA ASN A 137 3.20 4.42 -29.92
C ASN A 137 2.66 5.07 -31.21
N ASN A 138 1.40 5.51 -31.20
CA ASN A 138 0.74 6.22 -32.29
C ASN A 138 0.97 7.75 -32.27
N ASP A 139 1.76 8.28 -31.32
CA ASP A 139 2.04 9.71 -31.19
C ASP A 139 3.55 10.00 -31.26
N ALA A 140 4.08 9.98 -32.50
CA ALA A 140 5.50 10.17 -32.77
C ALA A 140 6.01 11.53 -32.27
N GLU A 141 5.19 12.58 -32.36
CA GLU A 141 5.50 13.93 -31.87
C GLU A 141 5.77 13.90 -30.36
N ALA A 142 4.91 13.22 -29.59
CA ALA A 142 5.09 13.07 -28.15
C ALA A 142 6.32 12.22 -27.79
N VAL A 143 6.59 11.15 -28.55
CA VAL A 143 7.77 10.28 -28.33
C VAL A 143 9.07 11.08 -28.48
N GLU A 144 9.22 11.84 -29.56
CA GLU A 144 10.40 12.67 -29.79
C GLU A 144 10.54 13.79 -28.76
N LEU A 145 9.44 14.47 -28.46
CA LEU A 145 9.44 15.56 -27.49
C LEU A 145 9.82 15.06 -26.08
N PHE A 146 9.38 13.86 -25.71
CA PHE A 146 9.71 13.26 -24.42
C PHE A 146 11.17 12.84 -24.35
N ALA A 147 11.74 12.35 -25.46
CA ALA A 147 13.17 12.06 -25.55
C ALA A 147 14.01 13.34 -25.36
N LYS A 148 13.67 14.42 -26.06
CA LYS A 148 14.33 15.74 -25.93
C LYS A 148 14.22 16.31 -24.51
N ALA A 149 13.04 16.19 -23.89
CA ALA A 149 12.85 16.63 -22.51
C ALA A 149 13.70 15.82 -21.51
N ARG A 150 13.92 14.52 -21.76
CA ARG A 150 14.75 13.66 -20.89
C ARG A 150 16.24 13.92 -21.02
N THR A 151 16.71 14.38 -22.18
CA THR A 151 18.11 14.78 -22.38
C THR A 151 18.44 16.14 -21.78
N GLY A 152 17.46 16.82 -21.17
CA GLY A 152 17.67 18.05 -20.40
C GLY A 152 17.41 19.34 -21.17
N ASP A 153 16.75 19.27 -22.33
CA ASP A 153 16.35 20.47 -23.09
C ASP A 153 15.32 21.29 -22.29
N SER A 154 15.70 22.52 -21.94
CA SER A 154 14.89 23.45 -21.15
C SER A 154 13.65 23.95 -21.90
N GLY A 155 13.70 24.04 -23.23
CA GLY A 155 12.57 24.40 -24.08
C GLY A 155 11.55 23.26 -24.23
N ALA A 156 12.05 22.03 -24.29
CA ALA A 156 11.20 20.84 -24.39
C ALA A 156 10.28 20.66 -23.18
N LYS A 157 10.70 21.08 -21.97
CA LYS A 157 9.86 20.97 -20.76
C LYS A 157 8.56 21.78 -20.85
N ALA A 158 8.63 23.01 -21.36
CA ALA A 158 7.45 23.86 -21.52
C ALA A 158 6.50 23.29 -22.60
N GLN A 159 7.07 22.75 -23.68
CA GLN A 159 6.33 22.09 -24.74
C GLN A 159 5.65 20.80 -24.26
N VAL A 160 6.32 19.99 -23.44
CA VAL A 160 5.70 18.82 -22.79
C VAL A 160 4.52 19.23 -21.93
N ALA A 161 4.64 20.28 -21.11
CA ALA A 161 3.54 20.76 -20.28
C ALA A 161 2.34 21.23 -21.12
N ALA A 162 2.59 21.91 -22.24
CA ALA A 162 1.55 22.33 -23.17
C ALA A 162 0.89 21.11 -23.85
N LEU A 163 1.69 20.15 -24.30
CA LEU A 163 1.21 18.91 -24.93
C LEU A 163 0.32 18.11 -23.98
N VAL A 164 0.77 17.90 -22.74
CA VAL A 164 0.02 17.20 -21.69
C VAL A 164 -1.34 17.86 -21.45
N ARG A 165 -1.38 19.19 -21.41
CA ARG A 165 -2.64 19.94 -21.22
C ARG A 165 -3.55 19.78 -22.43
N SER A 166 -3.02 19.96 -23.64
CA SER A 166 -3.79 19.91 -24.89
C SER A 166 -4.43 18.54 -25.13
N ARG A 167 -3.73 17.45 -24.78
CA ARG A 167 -4.20 16.08 -24.97
C ARG A 167 -4.98 15.53 -23.77
N GLY A 168 -5.21 16.34 -22.73
CA GLY A 168 -5.91 15.92 -21.51
C GLY A 168 -5.18 14.82 -20.72
N TRP A 169 -3.87 14.68 -20.92
CA TRP A 169 -3.08 13.60 -20.33
C TRP A 169 -2.81 13.81 -18.84
N SER A 170 -3.19 14.93 -18.23
CA SER A 170 -3.02 15.17 -16.79
C SER A 170 -3.61 14.06 -15.93
N ASN A 171 -4.76 13.51 -16.33
CA ASN A 171 -5.44 12.40 -15.64
C ASN A 171 -4.76 11.04 -15.83
N TRP A 172 -3.73 10.98 -16.65
CA TRP A 172 -3.02 9.76 -17.01
C TRP A 172 -1.53 9.80 -16.66
N LEU A 173 -0.83 10.87 -17.05
CA LEU A 173 0.59 11.14 -16.77
C LEU A 173 0.82 11.69 -15.36
N GLY A 174 -0.15 12.45 -14.82
CA GLY A 174 -0.04 13.10 -13.51
C GLY A 174 -0.69 12.34 -12.35
N ASP A 175 -1.55 11.36 -12.64
CA ASP A 175 -2.26 10.60 -11.61
C ASP A 175 -1.39 9.46 -11.04
N LEU A 176 -0.49 9.82 -10.12
CA LEU A 176 0.39 8.88 -9.43
C LEU A 176 -0.37 7.79 -8.67
N GLY A 177 -1.55 8.11 -8.14
CA GLY A 177 -2.39 7.14 -7.45
C GLY A 177 -2.86 6.04 -8.40
N ARG A 178 -3.36 6.43 -9.58
CA ARG A 178 -3.77 5.49 -10.62
C ARG A 178 -2.59 4.65 -11.11
N GLN A 179 -1.44 5.27 -11.34
CA GLN A 179 -0.24 4.54 -11.77
C GLN A 179 0.19 3.51 -10.74
N ALA A 180 0.16 3.86 -9.44
CA ALA A 180 0.44 2.89 -8.40
C ALA A 180 -0.55 1.73 -8.36
N THR A 181 -1.85 2.00 -8.54
CA THR A 181 -2.85 0.93 -8.65
C THR A 181 -2.52 -0.02 -9.81
N VAL A 182 -2.16 0.51 -10.99
CA VAL A 182 -1.76 -0.32 -12.15
C VAL A 182 -0.53 -1.17 -11.83
N GLN A 183 0.50 -0.61 -11.21
CA GLN A 183 1.70 -1.38 -10.84
C GLN A 183 1.40 -2.46 -9.81
N LEU A 184 0.49 -2.19 -8.87
CA LEU A 184 0.04 -3.18 -7.89
C LEU A 184 -0.73 -4.31 -8.54
N ILE A 185 -1.61 -4.01 -9.50
CA ILE A 185 -2.34 -5.02 -10.30
C ILE A 185 -1.34 -5.91 -11.04
N ARG A 186 -0.38 -5.34 -11.76
CA ARG A 186 0.67 -6.09 -12.47
C ARG A 186 1.49 -6.96 -11.53
N THR A 187 1.88 -6.42 -10.38
CA THR A 187 2.67 -7.19 -9.40
C THR A 187 1.87 -8.37 -8.84
N ALA A 188 0.57 -8.18 -8.58
CA ALA A 188 -0.33 -9.22 -8.11
C ALA A 188 -0.60 -10.29 -9.19
N ALA A 189 -0.86 -9.87 -10.42
CA ALA A 189 -1.06 -10.75 -11.58
C ALA A 189 0.21 -11.51 -11.99
N GLY A 190 1.40 -10.94 -11.71
CA GLY A 190 2.64 -11.44 -12.27
C GLY A 190 2.67 -11.24 -13.78
N ASP A 191 3.01 -12.29 -14.52
CA ASP A 191 3.10 -12.27 -15.99
C ASP A 191 1.84 -12.80 -16.69
N ASP A 192 0.74 -13.03 -15.93
CA ASP A 192 -0.50 -13.60 -16.48
C ASP A 192 -1.48 -12.48 -16.92
N PRO A 193 -1.75 -12.32 -18.23
CA PRO A 193 -2.61 -11.26 -18.74
C PRO A 193 -4.10 -11.49 -18.42
N VAL A 194 -4.54 -12.73 -18.21
CA VAL A 194 -5.93 -13.04 -17.83
C VAL A 194 -6.18 -12.59 -16.40
N TRP A 195 -5.22 -12.83 -15.51
CA TRP A 195 -5.27 -12.30 -14.15
C TRP A 195 -5.17 -10.77 -14.10
N GLU A 196 -4.30 -10.15 -14.90
CA GLU A 196 -4.20 -8.69 -14.95
C GLU A 196 -5.55 -8.06 -15.36
N ALA A 197 -6.20 -8.60 -16.40
CA ALA A 197 -7.52 -8.14 -16.85
C ALA A 197 -8.60 -8.36 -15.78
N GLY A 198 -8.68 -9.55 -15.19
CA GLY A 198 -9.67 -9.87 -14.17
C GLY A 198 -9.55 -9.02 -12.90
N ILE A 199 -8.32 -8.81 -12.42
CA ILE A 199 -8.05 -7.92 -11.28
C ILE A 199 -8.42 -6.48 -11.64
N THR A 200 -8.09 -6.01 -12.84
CA THR A 200 -8.40 -4.66 -13.30
C THR A 200 -9.90 -4.39 -13.26
N GLU A 201 -10.71 -5.27 -13.85
CA GLU A 201 -12.17 -5.15 -13.82
C GLU A 201 -12.72 -5.20 -12.39
N LYS A 202 -12.19 -6.08 -11.55
CA LYS A 202 -12.61 -6.14 -10.15
C LYS A 202 -12.28 -4.86 -9.39
N VAL A 203 -11.12 -4.26 -9.63
CA VAL A 203 -10.71 -2.98 -9.05
C VAL A 203 -11.62 -1.84 -9.50
N VAL A 204 -11.99 -1.80 -10.78
CA VAL A 204 -12.92 -0.80 -11.33
C VAL A 204 -14.30 -0.93 -10.67
N ALA A 205 -14.85 -2.14 -10.63
CA ALA A 205 -16.14 -2.42 -10.01
C ALA A 205 -16.15 -2.08 -8.52
N LEU A 206 -15.10 -2.50 -7.78
CA LEU A 206 -14.98 -2.21 -6.36
C LEU A 206 -14.83 -0.72 -6.10
N ARG A 207 -14.08 0.01 -6.93
CA ARG A 207 -13.97 1.48 -6.83
C ARG A 207 -15.34 2.15 -7.00
N ALA A 208 -16.12 1.74 -7.99
CA ALA A 208 -17.46 2.27 -8.22
C ALA A 208 -18.37 2.05 -6.99
N GLN A 209 -18.38 0.83 -6.45
CA GLN A 209 -19.13 0.48 -5.24
C GLN A 209 -18.67 1.30 -4.02
N VAL A 210 -17.35 1.44 -3.85
CA VAL A 210 -16.78 2.19 -2.72
C VAL A 210 -17.10 3.66 -2.82
N LEU A 211 -17.15 4.26 -4.01
CA LEU A 211 -17.42 5.69 -4.17
C LEU A 211 -18.89 6.06 -4.04
N GLY A 212 -19.79 5.26 -4.62
CA GLY A 212 -21.20 5.63 -4.74
C GLY A 212 -21.41 6.86 -5.64
N ASP A 213 -22.56 7.49 -5.51
CA ASP A 213 -22.95 8.62 -6.37
C ASP A 213 -22.30 9.94 -5.92
N ASN A 214 -21.85 10.73 -6.90
CA ASN A 214 -21.28 12.08 -6.70
C ASN A 214 -20.16 12.16 -5.64
N PRO A 215 -19.06 11.39 -5.77
CA PRO A 215 -17.98 11.43 -4.81
C PRO A 215 -17.25 12.78 -4.83
N THR A 216 -16.81 13.25 -3.65
CA THR A 216 -15.87 14.37 -3.62
C THR A 216 -14.45 13.93 -3.96
N VAL A 217 -13.61 14.87 -4.38
CA VAL A 217 -12.18 14.63 -4.66
C VAL A 217 -11.49 13.90 -3.50
N LEU A 218 -11.79 14.28 -2.25
CA LEU A 218 -11.23 13.62 -1.07
C LEU A 218 -11.67 12.16 -0.95
N GLU A 219 -12.94 11.86 -1.25
CA GLU A 219 -13.45 10.48 -1.26
C GLU A 219 -12.82 9.67 -2.39
N GLU A 220 -12.58 10.28 -3.56
CA GLU A 220 -11.85 9.62 -4.64
C GLU A 220 -10.44 9.18 -4.24
N LEU A 221 -9.71 10.08 -3.58
CA LEU A 221 -8.35 9.79 -3.09
C LEU A 221 -8.37 8.71 -2.01
N LEU A 222 -9.30 8.78 -1.06
CA LEU A 222 -9.41 7.80 0.03
C LEU A 222 -9.92 6.44 -0.46
N ALA A 223 -10.90 6.41 -1.36
CA ALA A 223 -11.35 5.18 -2.00
C ALA A 223 -10.20 4.49 -2.72
N ARG A 224 -9.35 5.23 -3.45
CA ARG A 224 -8.18 4.63 -4.09
C ARG A 224 -7.20 4.01 -3.09
N ARG A 225 -7.01 4.62 -1.91
CA ARG A 225 -6.21 4.00 -0.82
C ARG A 225 -6.85 2.73 -0.29
N VAL A 226 -8.17 2.71 -0.14
CA VAL A 226 -8.94 1.50 0.24
C VAL A 226 -8.72 0.39 -0.77
N ILE A 227 -8.83 0.69 -2.07
CA ILE A 227 -8.60 -0.26 -3.16
C ILE A 227 -7.15 -0.79 -3.16
N ASN A 228 -6.15 0.08 -3.05
CA ASN A 228 -4.74 -0.35 -3.01
C ASN A 228 -4.45 -1.22 -1.78
N GLY A 229 -5.08 -0.90 -0.64
CA GLY A 229 -5.02 -1.71 0.58
C GLY A 229 -5.66 -3.09 0.39
N TRP A 230 -6.87 -3.13 -0.16
CA TRP A 230 -7.60 -4.37 -0.49
C TRP A 230 -6.78 -5.28 -1.39
N LEU A 231 -6.22 -4.74 -2.48
CA LEU A 231 -5.40 -5.52 -3.42
C LEU A 231 -4.17 -6.10 -2.72
N THR A 232 -3.48 -5.30 -1.92
CA THR A 232 -2.26 -5.74 -1.23
C THR A 232 -2.56 -6.87 -0.24
N VAL A 233 -3.63 -6.73 0.55
CA VAL A 233 -4.02 -7.73 1.56
C VAL A 233 -4.36 -9.05 0.88
N HIS A 234 -5.26 -9.02 -0.11
CA HIS A 234 -5.72 -10.25 -0.74
C HIS A 234 -4.68 -10.90 -1.65
N ALA A 235 -3.77 -10.12 -2.26
CA ALA A 235 -2.62 -10.69 -2.96
C ALA A 235 -1.70 -11.45 -1.99
N LEU A 236 -1.41 -10.91 -0.81
CA LEU A 236 -0.59 -11.58 0.20
C LEU A 236 -1.29 -12.80 0.82
N GLU A 237 -2.60 -12.73 1.06
CA GLU A 237 -3.40 -13.87 1.55
C GLU A 237 -3.44 -15.01 0.54
N LEU A 238 -3.66 -14.69 -0.75
CA LEU A 238 -3.66 -15.68 -1.81
C LEU A 238 -2.29 -16.36 -1.94
N GLU A 239 -1.19 -15.61 -1.85
CA GLU A 239 0.15 -16.17 -1.85
C GLU A 239 0.39 -17.10 -0.66
N LEU A 240 -0.07 -16.73 0.53
CA LEU A 240 0.03 -17.59 1.71
C LEU A 240 -0.76 -18.89 1.56
N ALA A 241 -1.92 -18.84 0.88
CA ALA A 241 -2.79 -19.98 0.65
C ALA A 241 -2.29 -20.91 -0.46
N VAL A 242 -1.88 -20.36 -1.61
CA VAL A 242 -1.48 -21.13 -2.80
C VAL A 242 -0.02 -21.56 -2.72
N ARG A 243 0.86 -20.72 -2.17
CA ARG A 243 2.31 -20.96 -2.10
C ARG A 243 2.84 -20.71 -0.67
N PRO A 244 2.39 -21.51 0.31
CA PRO A 244 2.83 -21.34 1.69
C PRO A 244 4.36 -21.54 1.79
N PRO A 245 5.09 -20.61 2.44
CA PRO A 245 6.53 -20.79 2.64
C PRO A 245 6.82 -22.04 3.45
N THR A 246 7.77 -22.85 2.98
CA THR A 246 8.22 -24.07 3.67
C THR A 246 9.05 -23.77 4.92
N ARG A 247 9.73 -22.62 4.95
CA ARG A 247 10.56 -22.18 6.08
C ARG A 247 9.79 -21.25 7.01
N LEU A 248 9.93 -21.49 8.33
CA LEU A 248 9.28 -20.68 9.36
C LEU A 248 9.61 -19.18 9.24
N GLN A 249 10.87 -18.83 8.99
CA GLN A 249 11.31 -17.43 8.87
C GLN A 249 10.65 -16.69 7.70
N ASP A 250 10.41 -17.38 6.58
CA ASP A 250 9.76 -16.81 5.40
C ASP A 250 8.26 -16.66 5.63
N ARG A 251 7.65 -17.58 6.38
CA ARG A 251 6.27 -17.48 6.85
C ARG A 251 6.07 -16.31 7.82
N GLU A 252 6.95 -16.15 8.82
CA GLU A 252 6.93 -15.00 9.75
C GLU A 252 7.19 -13.67 9.03
N HIS A 253 8.01 -13.68 7.98
CA HIS A 253 8.18 -12.50 7.15
C HIS A 253 6.88 -12.12 6.45
N LEU A 254 6.24 -13.08 5.77
CA LEU A 254 4.95 -12.87 5.10
C LEU A 254 3.84 -12.43 6.06
N ASP A 255 3.74 -13.04 7.23
CA ASP A 255 2.73 -12.72 8.22
C ASP A 255 2.85 -11.26 8.74
N ARG A 256 4.09 -10.81 8.98
CA ARG A 256 4.37 -9.40 9.30
C ARG A 256 4.01 -8.46 8.16
N MET A 257 4.24 -8.88 6.91
CA MET A 257 3.91 -8.11 5.72
C MET A 257 2.38 -7.98 5.57
N LEU A 258 1.65 -9.07 5.76
CA LEU A 258 0.20 -9.12 5.76
C LEU A 258 -0.40 -8.24 6.86
N THR A 259 0.10 -8.35 8.09
CA THR A 259 -0.32 -7.51 9.24
C THR A 259 -0.19 -6.02 8.92
N ARG A 260 0.92 -5.61 8.29
CA ARG A 260 1.13 -4.21 7.88
C ARG A 260 0.16 -3.79 6.77
N GLY A 261 -0.10 -4.67 5.80
CA GLY A 261 -1.10 -4.46 4.75
C GLY A 261 -2.50 -4.26 5.32
N GLN A 262 -2.95 -5.18 6.18
CA GLN A 262 -4.26 -5.15 6.85
C GLN A 262 -4.45 -3.88 7.68
N LYS A 263 -3.42 -3.48 8.44
CA LYS A 263 -3.47 -2.22 9.19
C LYS A 263 -3.68 -1.00 8.27
N ARG A 264 -2.94 -0.92 7.16
CA ARG A 264 -3.08 0.20 6.22
C ARG A 264 -4.44 0.21 5.53
N PHE A 265 -4.95 -0.97 5.17
CA PHE A 265 -6.28 -1.13 4.57
C PHE A 265 -7.38 -0.66 5.54
N THR A 266 -7.38 -1.17 6.77
CA THR A 266 -8.37 -0.79 7.79
C THR A 266 -8.29 0.68 8.19
N ASP A 267 -7.08 1.25 8.26
CA ASP A 267 -6.91 2.69 8.49
C ASP A 267 -7.50 3.54 7.35
N ALA A 268 -7.30 3.14 6.07
CA ALA A 268 -7.88 3.83 4.93
C ALA A 268 -9.41 3.75 4.91
N VAL A 269 -9.98 2.60 5.24
CA VAL A 269 -11.44 2.41 5.38
C VAL A 269 -11.99 3.33 6.47
N ARG A 270 -11.32 3.39 7.62
CA ARG A 270 -11.72 4.27 8.73
C ARG A 270 -11.63 5.75 8.34
N GLU A 271 -10.59 6.16 7.61
CA GLU A 271 -10.45 7.53 7.12
C GLU A 271 -11.59 7.90 6.15
N LEU A 272 -11.94 7.02 5.21
CA LEU A 272 -13.07 7.24 4.29
C LEU A 272 -14.40 7.35 5.03
N ALA A 273 -14.67 6.44 5.98
CA ALA A 273 -15.87 6.48 6.80
C ALA A 273 -15.99 7.77 7.61
N LYS A 274 -14.88 8.26 8.18
CA LYS A 274 -14.84 9.55 8.90
C LYS A 274 -15.17 10.72 7.99
N VAL A 275 -14.60 10.79 6.79
CA VAL A 275 -14.92 11.86 5.83
C VAL A 275 -16.40 11.88 5.45
N ARG A 276 -16.99 10.70 5.24
CA ARG A 276 -18.43 10.57 4.98
C ARG A 276 -19.28 11.02 6.17
N GLN A 277 -18.89 10.63 7.37
CA GLN A 277 -19.58 11.04 8.60
C GLN A 277 -19.52 12.55 8.81
N LEU A 278 -18.41 13.22 8.47
CA LEU A 278 -18.29 14.68 8.57
C LEU A 278 -19.20 15.44 7.59
N LYS A 279 -19.61 14.83 6.47
CA LYS A 279 -20.58 15.42 5.54
C LYS A 279 -22.03 15.31 6.03
N ALA A 280 -22.35 14.30 6.83
CA ALA A 280 -23.72 14.09 7.31
C ALA A 280 -24.27 15.30 8.12
N PRO A 281 -23.51 15.92 9.04
CA PRO A 281 -23.92 17.15 9.71
C PRO A 281 -24.10 18.35 8.78
N ALA A 282 -23.29 18.47 7.71
CA ALA A 282 -23.38 19.60 6.78
C ALA A 282 -24.66 19.53 5.92
N LEU A 283 -25.03 18.33 5.46
CA LEU A 283 -26.29 18.11 4.74
C LEU A 283 -27.51 18.26 5.66
N LEU A 284 -27.45 17.74 6.89
CA LEU A 284 -28.54 17.89 7.87
C LEU A 284 -28.71 19.35 8.34
N ALA A 285 -27.62 20.10 8.51
CA ALA A 285 -27.68 21.52 8.85
C ALA A 285 -28.25 22.38 7.71
N GLN A 286 -27.93 22.07 6.46
CA GLN A 286 -28.51 22.74 5.28
C GLN A 286 -30.02 22.47 5.16
N LEU A 287 -30.47 21.24 5.44
CA LEU A 287 -31.89 20.90 5.47
C LEU A 287 -32.65 21.63 6.59
N ASN A 288 -32.04 21.77 7.78
CA ASN A 288 -32.64 22.51 8.89
C ASN A 288 -32.71 24.02 8.65
N LEU A 289 -31.75 24.60 7.91
CA LEU A 289 -31.79 26.01 7.50
C LEU A 289 -32.87 26.26 6.43
N ALA A 290 -33.04 25.35 5.47
CA ALA A 290 -34.09 25.44 4.47
C ALA A 290 -35.50 25.32 5.09
N ALA A 291 -35.68 24.41 6.07
CA ALA A 291 -36.96 24.25 6.79
C ALA A 291 -37.33 25.47 7.65
N ASN A 292 -36.34 26.20 8.19
CA ASN A 292 -36.59 27.40 8.99
C ASN A 292 -36.79 28.67 8.15
N GLN A 293 -36.32 28.71 6.90
CA GLN A 293 -36.57 29.84 5.99
C GLN A 293 -37.99 29.84 5.42
N THR A 294 -38.65 28.69 5.33
CA THR A 294 -40.07 28.62 4.92
C THR A 294 -41.05 29.17 5.95
N VAL A 295 -40.65 29.36 7.21
CA VAL A 295 -41.54 29.84 8.29
C VAL A 295 -41.57 31.38 8.40
N VAL A 296 -40.61 32.11 7.83
CA VAL A 296 -40.49 33.58 8.03
C VAL A 296 -41.22 34.40 6.95
N ASN A 297 -41.64 33.80 5.82
CA ASN A 297 -42.34 34.52 4.75
C ASN A 297 -43.88 34.50 4.85
N GLY A 298 -44.44 34.02 5.98
CA GLY A 298 -45.89 33.85 6.17
C GLY A 298 -46.60 34.87 7.07
N ALA A 299 -45.92 35.86 7.64
CA ALA A 299 -46.54 36.78 8.59
C ALA A 299 -46.56 38.23 8.07
N ALA A 300 -47.71 38.64 7.54
CA ALA A 300 -48.04 40.05 7.30
C ALA A 300 -48.14 40.81 8.64
N PRO A 301 -47.72 42.09 8.72
CA PRO A 301 -47.75 42.85 9.96
C PRO A 301 -49.07 43.60 10.14
N GLY A 302 -49.74 43.36 11.27
CA GLY A 302 -50.81 44.27 11.72
C GLY A 302 -51.82 43.62 12.65
N GLU A 303 -51.60 43.73 13.95
CA GLU A 303 -52.51 44.42 14.88
C GLU A 303 -52.05 44.21 16.33
N VAL A 304 -51.71 45.33 16.96
CA VAL A 304 -51.48 45.42 18.40
C VAL A 304 -52.84 45.46 19.08
N ARG A 305 -53.15 44.49 19.94
CA ARG A 305 -54.28 44.58 20.86
C ARG A 305 -53.86 44.23 22.30
N ALA A 306 -54.18 45.14 23.20
CA ALA A 306 -53.81 45.22 24.61
C ALA A 306 -54.36 44.06 25.48
N PRO A 307 -53.84 43.83 26.70
CA PRO A 307 -54.19 42.68 27.52
C PRO A 307 -55.45 42.94 28.36
N VAL A 308 -56.27 41.90 28.53
CA VAL A 308 -57.38 41.86 29.51
C VAL A 308 -57.12 40.71 30.49
N PRO A 309 -57.26 40.93 31.82
CA PRO A 309 -56.96 39.93 32.83
C PRO A 309 -58.18 39.09 33.24
N GLY A 310 -57.92 37.84 33.60
CA GLY A 310 -58.74 37.07 34.54
C GLY A 310 -59.63 35.99 33.94
N THR A 311 -59.36 34.73 34.26
CA THR A 311 -60.17 33.93 35.19
C THR A 311 -59.59 32.53 35.37
N ARG A 312 -59.69 32.03 36.61
CA ARG A 312 -59.35 30.68 37.07
C ARG A 312 -60.42 29.70 36.56
N SER A 313 -60.04 28.47 36.20
CA SER A 313 -60.56 27.24 36.83
C SER A 313 -59.96 25.96 36.22
N SER A 314 -59.50 25.07 37.12
CA SER A 314 -59.66 23.60 37.13
C SER A 314 -60.09 22.92 35.81
N SER A 315 -59.45 21.87 35.30
CA SER A 315 -59.42 20.55 35.96
C SER A 315 -58.45 19.59 35.24
N GLN A 316 -57.61 18.88 36.02
CA GLN A 316 -57.14 17.51 35.75
C GLN A 316 -58.24 16.51 36.21
N PRO A 317 -58.16 15.16 36.06
CA PRO A 317 -57.08 14.31 35.53
C PRO A 317 -57.59 13.15 34.62
N GLY A 318 -56.67 12.30 34.14
CA GLY A 318 -56.99 10.95 33.62
C GLY A 318 -55.84 10.37 32.79
N LEU A 319 -54.81 9.83 33.44
CA LEU A 319 -54.52 8.38 33.54
C LEU A 319 -54.33 7.63 32.19
N ALA A 320 -53.09 7.16 32.04
CA ALA A 320 -52.48 6.09 31.23
C ALA A 320 -53.36 4.80 31.05
N PRO A 321 -53.02 3.80 30.18
CA PRO A 321 -51.65 3.36 29.94
C PRO A 321 -51.27 2.75 28.57
N ALA A 322 -49.96 2.47 28.54
CA ALA A 322 -49.18 1.68 27.60
C ALA A 322 -49.81 0.35 27.14
N GLY A 323 -49.62 0.05 25.85
CA GLY A 323 -49.60 -1.29 25.26
C GLY A 323 -48.62 -1.24 24.08
N ALA A 324 -47.46 -1.86 24.17
CA ALA A 324 -47.21 -3.29 23.95
C ALA A 324 -46.77 -3.56 22.49
N ILE A 325 -45.54 -4.03 22.41
CA ILE A 325 -44.81 -4.60 21.26
C ILE A 325 -45.60 -5.78 20.67
N PRO A 326 -45.51 -6.01 19.35
CA PRO A 326 -45.01 -7.31 18.90
C PRO A 326 -44.11 -7.21 17.65
N GLU A 327 -42.88 -7.72 17.77
CA GLU A 327 -42.30 -8.60 16.75
C GLU A 327 -42.83 -10.04 16.99
N PRO A 328 -42.66 -11.04 16.09
CA PRO A 328 -41.81 -11.08 14.89
C PRO A 328 -42.48 -11.67 13.62
N ASN A 329 -41.78 -11.52 12.49
CA ASN A 329 -41.55 -12.58 11.50
C ASN A 329 -40.25 -12.29 10.76
#